data_AF-A0A7I9ZTZ7-F1
#
_entry.id   AF-A0A7I9ZTZ7-F1
#
_cell.length_a   1.000
_cell.length_b   1.000
_cell.length_c   1.000
_cell.angle_alpha   90.00
_cell.angle_beta   90.00
_cell.angle_gamma   90.00
#
_symmetry.space_group_name_H-M   'P 1'
#
loop_
_entity.id
_entity.type
_entity.pdbx_description
1 polymer ?
#
loop_
_entity_poly.entity_id
_entity_poly.type
_entity_poly.pdbx_seq_one_letter_code
_entity_poly.pdbx_strand_id
1 'polypeptide(L)'
;MTWHNSSPTPRFRFTPHASQDGRGDPGPTIEEETMKSGIHPDYVDTSVLCGCGASFTTRSTKQSGQITVEVCSKCHPFYTGKQKILDSGGRVARFEKRYGKRAGAKAADDK
;
A
#
# COMPACT_ATOMS: atom_id res chain seq x y z
N MET A 1 -46.57 -24.75 48.05
CA MET A 1 -45.94 -23.71 48.87
C MET A 1 -44.45 -23.98 48.96
N THR A 2 -43.69 -22.93 48.70
CA THR A 2 -42.23 -22.77 48.73
C THR A 2 -41.53 -23.45 49.92
N TRP A 3 -40.59 -24.37 49.66
CA TRP A 3 -39.64 -24.85 50.66
C TRP A 3 -38.36 -24.00 50.60
N HIS A 4 -38.23 -23.12 51.59
CA HIS A 4 -37.04 -22.30 51.84
C HIS A 4 -35.97 -23.18 52.49
N ASN A 5 -34.87 -23.43 51.79
CA ASN A 5 -33.68 -24.06 52.39
C ASN A 5 -32.69 -22.97 52.81
N SER A 6 -32.82 -22.55 54.07
CA SER A 6 -31.86 -21.70 54.78
C SER A 6 -30.68 -22.54 55.26
N SER A 7 -29.53 -22.37 54.62
CA SER A 7 -28.24 -22.84 55.14
C SER A 7 -27.27 -21.65 55.20
N PRO A 8 -26.78 -21.25 56.40
CA PRO A 8 -25.86 -20.12 56.53
C PRO A 8 -24.45 -20.55 56.16
N THR A 9 -23.91 -20.03 55.06
CA THR A 9 -22.50 -20.25 54.71
C THR A 9 -21.58 -19.45 55.63
N PRO A 10 -20.43 -20.01 56.06
CA PRO A 10 -19.50 -19.31 56.91
C PRO A 10 -18.87 -18.15 56.13
N ARG A 11 -19.01 -16.93 56.66
CA ARG A 11 -18.28 -15.75 56.18
C ARG A 11 -16.79 -15.90 56.51
N PHE A 12 -16.08 -16.62 55.65
CA PHE A 12 -14.62 -16.58 55.63
C PHE A 12 -14.18 -15.19 55.16
N ARG A 13 -13.80 -14.37 56.15
CA ARG A 13 -13.17 -13.06 55.93
C ARG A 13 -11.75 -13.30 55.45
N PHE A 14 -11.61 -13.60 54.16
CA PHE A 14 -10.34 -13.50 53.46
C PHE A 14 -9.99 -12.02 53.37
N THR A 15 -9.05 -11.56 54.20
CA THR A 15 -8.32 -10.33 53.97
C THR A 15 -7.50 -10.50 52.69
N PRO A 16 -7.82 -9.83 51.57
CA PRO A 16 -6.86 -9.73 50.49
C PRO A 16 -5.69 -8.89 51.01
N HIS A 17 -4.54 -9.53 51.08
CA HIS A 17 -3.24 -8.90 51.27
C HIS A 17 -3.13 -7.76 50.24
N ALA A 18 -3.03 -6.53 50.73
CA ALA A 18 -2.69 -5.38 49.92
C ALA A 18 -1.26 -5.56 49.37
N SER A 19 -1.11 -6.34 48.28
CA SER A 19 0.13 -6.39 47.52
C SER A 19 0.21 -5.15 46.66
N GLN A 20 0.68 -4.10 47.31
CA GLN A 20 1.32 -2.97 46.69
C GLN A 20 2.50 -3.50 45.87
N ASP A 21 2.31 -3.73 44.58
CA ASP A 21 3.40 -3.69 43.62
C ASP A 21 2.86 -3.04 42.34
N GLY A 22 2.46 -1.77 42.49
CA GLY A 22 2.24 -0.83 41.39
C GLY A 22 3.54 -0.41 40.72
N ARG A 23 4.46 -1.35 40.48
CA ARG A 23 5.59 -1.16 39.58
C ARG A 23 5.17 -1.81 38.27
N GLY A 24 4.31 -1.11 37.53
CA GLY A 24 4.18 -1.38 36.11
C GLY A 24 5.54 -1.10 35.50
N ASP A 25 6.30 -2.15 35.20
CA ASP A 25 7.53 -2.06 34.44
C ASP A 25 7.23 -1.29 33.16
N PRO A 26 7.76 -0.06 32.97
CA PRO A 26 7.77 0.50 31.63
C PRO A 26 8.69 -0.43 30.83
N GLY A 27 8.10 -1.20 29.92
CA GLY A 27 8.86 -2.00 28.96
C GLY A 27 9.96 -1.13 28.34
N PRO A 28 11.10 -1.72 27.92
CA PRO A 28 12.25 -0.96 27.45
C PRO A 28 11.77 0.00 26.38
N THR A 29 11.74 1.29 26.71
CA THR A 29 11.53 2.34 25.75
C THR A 29 12.68 2.20 24.77
N ILE A 30 12.42 1.55 23.64
CA ILE A 30 13.16 1.80 22.41
C ILE A 30 13.02 3.31 22.23
N GLU A 31 14.01 4.04 22.71
CA GLU A 31 14.15 5.45 22.44
C GLU A 31 14.13 5.55 20.93
N GLU A 32 12.98 5.96 20.39
CA GLU A 32 12.82 6.28 18.99
C GLU A 32 13.80 7.43 18.73
N GLU A 33 15.02 7.10 18.32
CA GLU A 33 16.00 8.04 17.80
C GLU A 33 15.48 8.54 16.44
N THR A 34 14.45 9.39 16.52
CA THR A 34 13.91 10.19 15.43
C THR A 34 14.98 11.20 15.01
N MET A 35 15.66 10.93 13.88
CA MET A 35 16.73 11.74 13.26
C MET A 35 17.84 12.22 14.21
N LYS A 36 19.01 11.57 14.12
CA LYS A 36 20.22 12.05 14.82
C LYS A 36 20.64 13.43 14.32
N SER A 37 20.76 14.38 15.24
CA SER A 37 21.22 15.74 14.94
C SER A 37 22.65 15.73 14.37
N GLY A 38 22.85 16.33 13.19
CA GLY A 38 24.17 16.61 12.63
C GLY A 38 24.66 15.69 11.51
N ILE A 39 24.00 14.56 11.23
CA ILE A 39 24.34 13.67 10.11
C ILE A 39 23.20 13.47 9.10
N HIS A 40 22.04 14.07 9.35
CA HIS A 40 20.87 13.97 8.48
C HIS A 40 20.68 15.28 7.69
N PRO A 41 20.49 15.20 6.36
CA PRO A 41 20.18 16.37 5.55
C PRO A 41 18.77 16.91 5.85
N ASP A 42 18.58 18.21 5.63
CA ASP A 42 17.31 18.89 5.91
C ASP A 42 16.15 18.23 5.16
N TYR A 43 15.16 17.79 5.94
CA TYR A 43 13.97 17.10 5.43
C TYR A 43 12.81 18.08 5.42
N VAL A 44 12.34 18.43 4.22
CA VAL A 44 11.38 19.52 4.01
C VAL A 44 10.10 18.98 3.38
N ASP A 45 8.95 19.45 3.86
CA ASP A 45 7.67 19.20 3.20
C ASP A 45 7.67 19.84 1.81
N THR A 46 7.48 19.02 0.78
CA THR A 46 7.63 19.38 -0.63
C THR A 46 6.33 19.08 -1.37
N SER A 47 5.88 20.05 -2.18
CA SER A 47 4.70 19.88 -3.03
C SER A 47 5.08 19.19 -4.34
N VAL A 48 4.42 18.08 -4.67
CA VAL A 48 4.62 17.38 -5.94
C VAL A 48 3.47 17.72 -6.88
N LEU A 49 3.78 18.27 -8.05
CA LEU A 49 2.82 18.59 -9.11
C LEU A 49 2.94 17.58 -10.25
N CYS A 50 1.88 16.82 -10.49
CA CYS A 50 1.78 15.95 -11.65
C CYS A 50 1.30 16.72 -12.88
N GLY A 51 1.83 16.42 -14.08
CA GLY A 51 1.30 16.94 -15.35
C GLY A 51 -0.17 16.59 -15.62
N CYS A 52 -0.68 15.59 -14.91
CA CYS A 52 -2.08 15.19 -14.89
C CYS A 52 -3.01 16.05 -14.02
N GLY A 53 -2.49 17.09 -13.37
CA GLY A 53 -3.24 17.99 -12.49
C GLY A 53 -3.36 17.50 -11.03
N ALA A 54 -2.78 16.34 -10.70
CA ALA A 54 -2.75 15.86 -9.32
C ALA A 54 -1.59 16.51 -8.54
N SER A 55 -1.89 17.10 -7.39
CA SER A 55 -0.88 17.58 -6.43
C SER A 55 -0.91 16.77 -5.14
N PHE A 56 0.25 16.37 -4.62
CA PHE A 56 0.35 15.70 -3.31
C PHE A 56 1.56 16.20 -2.52
N THR A 57 1.43 16.24 -1.20
CA THR A 57 2.49 16.66 -0.27
C THR A 57 3.35 15.46 0.08
N THR A 58 4.67 15.57 -0.09
CA THR A 58 5.65 14.53 0.26
C THR A 58 6.87 15.18 0.88
N ARG A 59 7.53 14.49 1.80
CA ARG A 59 8.78 14.99 2.38
C ARG A 59 9.97 14.64 1.49
N SER A 60 10.79 15.64 1.19
CA SER A 60 11.99 15.48 0.36
C SER A 60 13.12 16.35 0.90
N THR A 61 14.35 16.03 0.50
CA THR A 61 15.54 16.83 0.79
C THR A 61 15.80 17.89 -0.28
N LYS A 62 14.92 18.01 -1.28
CA LYS A 62 15.03 19.02 -2.34
C LYS A 62 14.70 20.40 -1.78
N GLN A 63 15.70 21.28 -1.79
CA GLN A 63 15.58 22.67 -1.31
C GLN A 63 14.54 23.51 -2.05
N SER A 64 14.15 23.11 -3.28
CA SER A 64 13.19 23.85 -4.09
C SER A 64 11.74 23.73 -3.61
N GLY A 65 11.41 22.88 -2.63
CA GLY A 65 10.05 22.76 -2.07
C GLY A 65 8.96 22.33 -3.06
N GLN A 66 9.33 22.11 -4.32
CA GLN A 66 8.45 21.75 -5.42
C GLN A 66 9.11 20.73 -6.35
N ILE A 67 8.35 19.70 -6.73
CA ILE A 67 8.76 18.65 -7.67
C ILE A 67 7.69 18.52 -8.75
N THR A 68 8.07 18.74 -10.01
CA THR A 68 7.22 18.46 -11.16
C THR A 68 7.43 17.02 -11.62
N VAL A 69 6.34 16.26 -11.79
CA VAL A 69 6.36 14.84 -12.18
C VAL A 69 5.44 14.62 -13.37
N GLU A 70 5.92 13.90 -14.39
CA GLU A 70 5.12 13.61 -15.59
C GLU A 70 4.10 12.49 -15.37
N VAL A 71 4.39 11.54 -14.47
CA VAL A 71 3.53 10.36 -14.22
C VAL A 71 3.42 10.07 -12.72
N CYS A 72 2.20 10.07 -12.19
CA CYS A 72 1.92 9.71 -10.80
C CYS A 72 1.07 8.42 -10.69
N SER A 73 0.77 7.99 -9.47
CA SER A 73 -0.08 6.82 -9.19
C SER A 73 -1.46 6.90 -9.84
N LYS A 74 -2.01 8.11 -10.05
CA LYS A 74 -3.30 8.29 -10.72
C LYS A 74 -3.23 8.10 -12.23
N CYS A 75 -2.04 8.15 -12.84
CA CYS A 75 -1.87 8.16 -14.30
C CYS A 75 -0.98 7.05 -14.83
N HIS A 76 -0.21 6.35 -13.99
CA HIS A 76 0.58 5.23 -14.47
C HIS A 76 -0.38 4.10 -14.93
N PRO A 77 -0.22 3.57 -16.15
CA PRO A 77 -1.04 2.48 -16.68
C PRO A 77 -1.11 1.24 -15.78
N PHE A 78 -0.08 1.03 -14.94
CA PHE A 78 -0.03 0.00 -13.91
C PHE A 78 -1.13 0.16 -12.85
N TYR A 79 -1.33 1.38 -12.34
CA TYR A 79 -2.28 1.63 -11.24
C TYR A 79 -3.71 1.84 -11.74
N THR A 80 -3.87 2.27 -12.99
CA THR A 80 -5.20 2.53 -13.59
C THR A 80 -5.84 1.28 -14.19
N GLY A 81 -5.18 0.11 -14.12
CA GLY A 81 -5.76 -1.20 -14.43
C GLY A 81 -6.17 -1.43 -15.89
N LYS A 82 -6.00 -0.43 -16.76
CA LYS A 82 -6.18 -0.59 -18.20
C LYS A 82 -4.95 -1.31 -18.71
N GLN A 83 -5.01 -2.64 -18.72
CA GLN A 83 -4.05 -3.48 -19.43
C GLN A 83 -3.93 -2.92 -20.85
N LYS A 84 -2.80 -2.29 -21.12
CA LYS A 84 -2.40 -1.95 -22.48
C LYS A 84 -2.07 -3.29 -23.14
N ILE A 85 -3.10 -3.97 -23.64
CA ILE A 85 -2.94 -5.07 -24.58
C ILE A 85 -2.19 -4.44 -25.75
N LEU A 86 -0.86 -4.59 -25.77
CA LEU A 86 -0.05 -4.23 -26.92
C LEU A 86 -0.37 -5.29 -27.96
N ASP A 87 -1.41 -4.94 -28.72
CA ASP A 87 -2.26 -5.80 -29.50
C ASP A 87 -1.49 -6.70 -30.48
N SER A 88 -1.78 -7.99 -30.39
CA SER A 88 -1.60 -8.97 -31.46
C SER A 88 -2.03 -8.45 -32.84
N GLY A 89 -2.95 -7.48 -32.92
CA GLY A 89 -3.39 -6.82 -34.14
C GLY A 89 -2.26 -6.26 -35.00
N GLY A 90 -1.17 -5.75 -34.42
CA GLY A 90 -0.01 -5.26 -35.20
C GLY A 90 0.81 -6.39 -35.85
N ARG A 91 0.89 -7.55 -35.19
CA ARG A 91 1.58 -8.74 -35.72
C ARG A 91 0.70 -9.46 -36.75
N VAL A 92 -0.61 -9.55 -36.51
CA VAL A 92 -1.61 -10.11 -37.45
C VAL A 92 -1.70 -9.26 -38.70
N ALA A 93 -1.80 -7.93 -38.60
CA ALA A 93 -1.82 -7.05 -39.76
C ALA A 93 -0.52 -7.10 -40.59
N ARG A 94 0.65 -7.31 -39.94
CA ARG A 94 1.93 -7.54 -40.65
C ARG A 94 1.98 -8.91 -41.32
N PHE A 95 1.36 -9.92 -40.72
CA PHE A 95 1.22 -11.25 -41.31
C PHE A 95 0.29 -11.23 -42.53
N GLU A 96 -0.90 -10.64 -42.41
CA GLU A 96 -1.87 -10.46 -43.51
C GLU A 96 -1.28 -9.64 -44.66
N LYS A 97 -0.53 -8.57 -44.37
CA LYS A 97 0.17 -7.80 -45.42
C LYS A 97 1.24 -8.61 -46.17
N ARG A 98 1.90 -9.57 -45.51
CA ARG A 98 2.97 -10.39 -46.10
C ARG A 98 2.43 -11.64 -46.82
N TYR A 99 1.38 -12.25 -46.29
CA TYR A 99 0.91 -13.56 -46.72
C TYR A 99 -0.52 -13.56 -47.30
N GLY A 100 -1.33 -12.52 -47.04
CA GLY A 100 -2.70 -12.43 -47.54
C GLY A 100 -2.82 -12.44 -49.07
N LYS A 101 -1.83 -11.86 -49.78
CA LYS A 101 -1.76 -11.93 -51.25
C LYS A 101 -1.25 -13.28 -51.80
N ARG A 102 -0.55 -14.07 -50.97
CA ARG A 102 0.04 -15.37 -51.36
C ARG A 102 -0.90 -16.54 -51.06
N ALA A 103 -1.78 -16.42 -50.06
CA ALA A 103 -2.78 -17.43 -49.73
C ALA A 103 -3.82 -17.62 -50.85
N GLY A 104 -4.24 -16.55 -51.52
CA GLY A 104 -5.15 -16.62 -52.67
C GLY A 104 -4.54 -17.30 -53.92
N ALA A 105 -3.21 -17.35 -54.02
CA ALA A 105 -2.52 -17.97 -55.15
C ALA A 105 -2.18 -19.46 -54.93
N LYS A 106 -2.32 -19.99 -53.70
CA LYS A 106 -2.05 -21.41 -53.38
C LYS A 106 -3.29 -22.31 -53.32
N ALA A 107 -4.49 -21.75 -53.42
CA ALA A 107 -5.74 -22.51 -53.40
C ALA A 107 -6.25 -22.92 -54.81
N ALA A 108 -5.54 -22.53 -55.87
CA ALA A 108 -5.93 -22.78 -57.26
C ALA A 108 -5.15 -23.91 -57.96
N ASP A 109 -4.15 -24.52 -57.29
CA ASP A 109 -3.24 -25.54 -57.86
C ASP A 109 -3.44 -26.95 -57.27
N ASP A 110 -4.48 -27.17 -56.46
CA ASP A 110 -4.82 -28.49 -55.88
C ASP A 110 -6.29 -28.82 -56.15
N LYS A 111 -6.65 -28.98 -57.44
CA LYS A 111 -7.75 -29.84 -57.88
C LYS A 111 -7.61 -30.23 -59.35
#